data_AF-A0AAW5FQN2-F1
#
_entry.id   AF-A0AAW5FQN2-F1
#
_cell.length_a   1.000
_cell.length_b   1.000
_cell.length_c   1.000
_cell.angle_alpha   90.00
_cell.angle_beta   90.00
_cell.angle_gamma   90.00
#
_symmetry.space_group_name_H-M   'P 1'
#
loop_
_entity.id
_entity.type
_entity.pdbx_description
1 polymer ?
#
loop_
_entity_poly.entity_id
_entity_poly.type
_entity_poly.pdbx_seq_one_letter_code
_entity_poly.pdbx_strand_id
1 'polypeptide(L)'
;MSGTARLRSGSAWWRAITAAAPTLVAAIAIVLLADTAAQADCTPASANDVTATCTGITINQGAGAPGTSADPNNGYGTAVETGVTVTVDINASVTGLQNGLALGSGAVTNSGSITGTDGLLGRGIYADTNATVTNLAAGSITGGAHGIFALGSADVTNSGSIAGAANAGIGAVGTATVTNNAGGSITGGFYGIGATVADVTNSGNITGGQVGIAGSVGVTVTNNAAGNITGGGFGIAAVGGGFANVSNSGSITGTGAGSFGVISQSNATVTNNASGNISGAESGISAVGGFANVSNSGSITGGTDAGIFAQTTATVTNSAGGSITGGLYGIRAAIADVTNSGSITGGAIAGFVDGGIIADQKATVTNKAGGTIAGGKVGIYVAAGSANVTNSGNITGTVVAIGAIGGFANVTNSGSITSGQYGIYATGAGSSVFNAGTISGGTAAIRFAVGGNTLTLAPGSVITANVLGTGADTFQLGGTGAASFDVSQIDAAAQYQGFGTFNKVDNSIWTLTGTSTFAGPVNVNGGTLAVNGDITSASGITVNTGGTLGGIGTVGNTNVNGGTLAPGNSIGTLTVSGSLTMTAASTYLVQISGASSDMTVVTGIANLAGKVTVDPLARISATTTYTIMIAGTVNGT
;
A
#
# COMPACT_ATOMS: atom_id res chain seq x y z
N MET A 1 9.43 -37.49 69.14
CA MET A 1 9.10 -37.18 70.55
C MET A 1 8.75 -35.70 70.64
N SER A 2 7.68 -35.39 71.39
CA SER A 2 7.50 -34.27 72.34
C SER A 2 8.32 -32.98 72.21
N GLY A 3 7.75 -31.77 72.27
CA GLY A 3 6.32 -31.39 72.28
C GLY A 3 6.03 -30.06 73.00
N THR A 4 4.82 -29.50 72.78
CA THR A 4 4.11 -28.49 73.63
C THR A 4 4.79 -27.12 73.86
N ALA A 5 4.11 -25.99 74.09
CA ALA A 5 2.74 -25.68 74.59
C ALA A 5 2.31 -24.29 73.99
N ARG A 6 1.37 -23.42 74.42
CA ARG A 6 0.10 -23.27 75.22
C ARG A 6 -0.22 -21.74 75.12
N LEU A 7 -1.40 -21.11 75.14
CA LEU A 7 -2.88 -21.28 75.32
C LEU A 7 -3.52 -20.21 74.34
N ARG A 8 -4.78 -19.71 74.29
CA ARG A 8 -6.22 -19.90 74.67
C ARG A 8 -6.99 -18.82 73.85
N SER A 9 -8.32 -18.70 73.72
CA SER A 9 -9.54 -19.50 73.95
C SER A 9 -10.66 -18.80 73.15
N GLY A 10 -11.48 -19.48 72.34
CA GLY A 10 -12.74 -20.10 72.79
C GLY A 10 -13.93 -19.46 72.03
N SER A 11 -15.14 -20.00 71.97
CA SER A 11 -15.67 -21.32 72.40
C SER A 11 -17.04 -21.56 71.73
N ALA A 12 -17.42 -22.80 71.39
CA ALA A 12 -18.65 -23.12 70.66
C ALA A 12 -19.36 -24.39 71.18
N TRP A 13 -20.71 -24.39 71.11
CA TRP A 13 -21.63 -25.50 71.44
C TRP A 13 -22.86 -25.38 70.50
N TRP A 14 -23.16 -26.34 69.60
CA TRP A 14 -23.91 -27.62 69.77
C TRP A 14 -25.45 -27.43 69.77
N ARG A 15 -26.23 -27.98 68.80
CA ARG A 15 -26.65 -29.39 68.55
C ARG A 15 -27.71 -29.91 69.55
N ALA A 16 -28.77 -30.67 69.19
CA ALA A 16 -29.42 -31.00 67.90
C ALA A 16 -30.73 -31.81 68.13
N ILE A 17 -31.63 -31.90 67.12
CA ILE A 17 -32.72 -32.93 66.97
C ILE A 17 -33.89 -32.73 68.01
N THR A 18 -35.17 -33.14 67.86
CA THR A 18 -35.86 -34.26 67.17
C THR A 18 -37.09 -33.86 66.32
N ALA A 19 -38.12 -34.72 66.21
CA ALA A 19 -39.25 -34.74 65.26
C ALA A 19 -40.66 -34.63 65.90
N ALA A 20 -41.66 -34.14 65.15
CA ALA A 20 -43.06 -34.59 65.13
C ALA A 20 -43.91 -33.85 64.05
N ALA A 21 -45.02 -34.46 63.59
CA ALA A 21 -46.09 -33.86 62.77
C ALA A 21 -47.43 -34.56 63.16
N PRO A 22 -48.62 -33.92 63.06
CA PRO A 22 -49.29 -33.74 61.75
C PRO A 22 -50.25 -32.52 61.57
N THR A 23 -50.58 -32.24 60.30
CA THR A 23 -51.84 -31.66 59.75
C THR A 23 -52.69 -30.62 60.51
N LEU A 24 -52.87 -29.44 59.87
CA LEU A 24 -54.21 -28.85 59.66
C LEU A 24 -54.25 -28.11 58.29
N VAL A 25 -55.43 -27.66 57.84
CA VAL A 25 -55.75 -27.45 56.41
C VAL A 25 -56.15 -26.01 56.08
N ALA A 26 -55.68 -25.55 54.91
CA ALA A 26 -56.13 -24.46 54.03
C ALA A 26 -56.86 -23.21 54.60
N ALA A 27 -56.34 -22.03 54.27
CA ALA A 27 -56.96 -21.16 53.25
C ALA A 27 -56.10 -19.92 52.93
N ILE A 28 -55.64 -19.80 51.68
CA ILE A 28 -55.32 -18.50 51.06
C ILE A 28 -56.03 -18.50 49.71
N ALA A 29 -57.01 -17.61 49.55
CA ALA A 29 -57.76 -17.50 48.31
C ALA A 29 -56.91 -16.82 47.23
N ILE A 30 -56.77 -17.46 46.08
CA ILE A 30 -56.22 -16.81 44.89
C ILE A 30 -57.29 -15.85 44.38
N VAL A 31 -57.10 -14.55 44.63
CA VAL A 31 -57.87 -13.51 43.94
C VAL A 31 -57.22 -13.30 42.57
N LEU A 32 -57.78 -13.92 41.53
CA LEU A 32 -57.62 -13.38 40.19
C LEU A 32 -58.34 -12.02 40.17
N LEU A 33 -57.57 -10.93 40.12
CA LEU A 33 -58.08 -9.68 39.57
C LEU A 33 -58.03 -9.75 38.05
N ALA A 34 -59.01 -9.11 37.41
CA ALA A 34 -59.35 -9.40 36.03
C ALA A 34 -58.25 -8.99 35.03
N ASP A 35 -58.14 -9.82 34.00
CA ASP A 35 -57.45 -9.52 32.76
C ASP A 35 -58.08 -8.28 32.09
N THR A 36 -57.43 -7.12 32.24
CA THR A 36 -57.74 -5.94 31.44
C THR A 36 -57.00 -6.07 30.13
N ALA A 37 -57.70 -6.55 29.10
CA ALA A 37 -57.14 -6.82 27.78
C ALA A 37 -56.25 -5.68 27.29
N ALA A 38 -55.00 -6.01 26.94
CA ALA A 38 -54.06 -5.07 26.37
C ALA A 38 -54.58 -4.60 24.99
N GLN A 39 -55.22 -3.43 24.97
CA GLN A 39 -55.70 -2.84 23.73
C GLN A 39 -54.51 -2.40 22.89
N ALA A 40 -54.44 -2.91 21.66
CA ALA A 40 -53.46 -2.49 20.66
C ALA A 40 -53.57 -0.98 20.42
N ASP A 41 -52.42 -0.28 20.42
CA ASP A 41 -52.35 1.15 20.71
C ASP A 41 -51.74 1.98 19.56
N CYS A 42 -51.54 1.37 18.39
CA CYS A 42 -51.26 2.09 17.16
C CYS A 42 -52.55 2.72 16.61
N THR A 43 -52.62 4.05 16.60
CA THR A 43 -53.81 4.81 16.16
C THR A 43 -53.48 5.86 15.10
N PRO A 44 -54.31 6.03 14.05
CA PRO A 44 -55.50 5.22 13.70
C PRO A 44 -55.12 3.87 13.08
N ALA A 45 -56.09 3.12 12.54
CA ALA A 45 -55.84 1.92 11.74
C ALA A 45 -55.04 2.24 10.46
N SER A 46 -54.33 1.26 9.89
CA SER A 46 -53.57 1.49 8.66
C SER A 46 -54.48 1.70 7.45
N ALA A 47 -54.13 2.74 6.68
CA ALA A 47 -54.63 3.03 5.35
C ALA A 47 -53.58 3.90 4.64
N ASN A 48 -53.79 4.21 3.36
CA ASN A 48 -52.89 5.09 2.62
C ASN A 48 -52.83 6.50 3.26
N ASP A 49 -51.65 7.11 3.21
CA ASP A 49 -51.35 8.48 3.65
C ASP A 49 -51.69 8.77 5.14
N VAL A 50 -51.81 7.71 5.96
CA VAL A 50 -52.07 7.79 7.40
C VAL A 50 -50.79 8.11 8.17
N THR A 51 -50.85 9.12 9.05
CA THR A 51 -49.92 9.23 10.19
C THR A 51 -50.51 8.53 11.40
N ALA A 52 -49.81 7.54 11.95
CA ALA A 52 -50.20 6.79 13.12
C ALA A 52 -49.13 6.85 14.23
N THR A 53 -49.59 6.83 15.48
CA THR A 53 -48.73 6.81 16.67
C THR A 53 -49.08 5.60 17.53
N CYS A 54 -48.06 4.90 18.03
CA CYS A 54 -48.16 3.73 18.89
C CYS A 54 -47.59 4.08 20.27
N THR A 55 -48.45 4.22 21.28
CA THR A 55 -48.06 4.65 22.65
C THR A 55 -47.93 3.51 23.68
N GLY A 56 -48.32 2.29 23.31
CA GLY A 56 -48.44 1.15 24.23
C GLY A 56 -48.05 -0.18 23.59
N ILE A 57 -48.62 -1.29 24.08
CA ILE A 57 -48.33 -2.64 23.60
C ILE A 57 -49.28 -3.00 22.45
N THR A 58 -48.73 -3.14 21.25
CA THR A 58 -49.45 -3.56 20.04
C THR A 58 -48.98 -4.94 19.62
N ILE A 59 -49.93 -5.89 19.49
CA ILE A 59 -49.66 -7.26 19.06
C ILE A 59 -50.65 -7.61 17.96
N ASN A 60 -50.15 -8.04 16.79
CA ASN A 60 -50.95 -8.59 15.69
C ASN A 60 -52.19 -7.74 15.30
N GLN A 61 -52.05 -6.41 15.23
CA GLN A 61 -53.17 -5.51 14.86
C GLN A 61 -53.44 -5.53 13.35
N GLY A 62 -52.40 -5.66 12.52
CA GLY A 62 -52.49 -5.53 11.05
C GLY A 62 -53.14 -4.20 10.64
N ALA A 63 -54.12 -4.28 9.72
CA ALA A 63 -55.00 -3.15 9.36
C ALA A 63 -56.23 -2.98 10.26
N GLY A 64 -56.28 -3.67 11.41
CA GLY A 64 -57.33 -3.47 12.40
C GLY A 64 -57.26 -2.07 13.05
N ALA A 65 -58.40 -1.57 13.47
CA ALA A 65 -58.46 -0.56 14.52
C ALA A 65 -58.04 -1.18 15.88
N PRO A 66 -57.65 -0.36 16.89
CA PRO A 66 -57.45 -0.81 18.26
C PRO A 66 -58.49 -1.82 18.74
N GLY A 67 -58.02 -2.95 19.29
CA GLY A 67 -58.88 -4.02 19.79
C GLY A 67 -59.63 -4.85 18.74
N THR A 68 -59.44 -4.59 17.43
CA THR A 68 -60.07 -5.35 16.33
C THR A 68 -59.09 -6.25 15.57
N SER A 69 -57.96 -6.61 16.19
CA SER A 69 -56.88 -7.45 15.65
C SER A 69 -57.38 -8.67 14.87
N ALA A 70 -57.15 -8.65 13.55
CA ALA A 70 -57.61 -9.68 12.61
C ALA A 70 -56.48 -10.31 11.77
N ASP A 71 -55.25 -9.81 11.90
CA ASP A 71 -54.08 -10.28 11.15
C ASP A 71 -53.19 -11.15 12.07
N PRO A 72 -53.02 -12.46 11.80
CA PRO A 72 -52.18 -13.32 12.64
C PRO A 72 -50.67 -13.09 12.46
N ASN A 73 -50.25 -12.28 11.49
CA ASN A 73 -48.88 -12.14 11.01
C ASN A 73 -48.26 -10.76 11.31
N ASN A 74 -49.03 -9.67 11.17
CA ASN A 74 -48.49 -8.30 11.16
C ASN A 74 -48.84 -7.51 12.43
N GLY A 75 -47.82 -6.94 13.08
CA GLY A 75 -47.98 -6.10 14.26
C GLY A 75 -48.82 -4.85 13.97
N TYR A 76 -48.53 -4.14 12.87
CA TYR A 76 -49.36 -3.07 12.30
C TYR A 76 -49.11 -2.94 10.79
N GLY A 77 -50.15 -2.65 10.01
CA GLY A 77 -50.13 -2.60 8.54
C GLY A 77 -50.27 -3.98 7.87
N THR A 78 -50.46 -4.01 6.55
CA THR A 78 -50.66 -5.23 5.73
C THR A 78 -49.71 -5.35 4.54
N ALA A 79 -48.70 -4.49 4.47
CA ALA A 79 -47.76 -4.33 3.35
C ALA A 79 -48.37 -3.78 2.04
N VAL A 80 -49.62 -3.30 2.06
CA VAL A 80 -50.30 -2.70 0.90
C VAL A 80 -50.31 -1.18 0.98
N GLU A 81 -50.28 -0.62 2.20
CA GLU A 81 -50.56 0.78 2.48
C GLU A 81 -49.38 1.68 2.10
N THR A 82 -49.63 2.71 1.30
CA THR A 82 -48.61 3.64 0.80
C THR A 82 -48.68 5.00 1.49
N GLY A 83 -47.54 5.66 1.67
CA GLY A 83 -47.47 6.98 2.32
C GLY A 83 -47.66 6.96 3.84
N VAL A 84 -47.64 5.77 4.46
CA VAL A 84 -47.88 5.63 5.91
C VAL A 84 -46.72 6.23 6.70
N THR A 85 -47.02 7.00 7.75
CA THR A 85 -46.03 7.47 8.73
C THR A 85 -46.34 6.83 10.08
N VAL A 86 -45.41 6.06 10.66
CA VAL A 86 -45.59 5.42 11.98
C VAL A 86 -44.60 5.99 12.99
N THR A 87 -45.09 6.47 14.13
CA THR A 87 -44.27 6.81 15.30
C THR A 87 -44.49 5.79 16.41
N VAL A 88 -43.42 5.17 16.91
CA VAL A 88 -43.47 4.24 18.04
C VAL A 88 -42.76 4.90 19.22
N ASP A 89 -43.51 5.22 20.27
CA ASP A 89 -43.03 6.01 21.40
C ASP A 89 -42.14 5.21 22.36
N ILE A 90 -41.46 5.92 23.26
CA ILE A 90 -40.58 5.28 24.24
C ILE A 90 -41.39 4.40 25.21
N ASN A 91 -40.92 3.16 25.40
CA ASN A 91 -41.62 2.07 26.10
C ASN A 91 -42.85 1.48 25.38
N ALA A 92 -43.26 2.00 24.22
CA ALA A 92 -44.24 1.33 23.37
C ALA A 92 -43.61 0.10 22.67
N SER A 93 -44.45 -0.84 22.23
CA SER A 93 -44.01 -1.99 21.45
C SER A 93 -44.99 -2.36 20.33
N VAL A 94 -44.47 -2.78 19.18
CA VAL A 94 -45.25 -3.28 18.05
C VAL A 94 -44.70 -4.64 17.63
N THR A 95 -45.47 -5.69 17.87
CA THR A 95 -45.04 -7.08 17.71
C THR A 95 -45.93 -7.82 16.73
N GLY A 96 -45.32 -8.44 15.72
CA GLY A 96 -45.96 -9.38 14.81
C GLY A 96 -45.37 -10.77 14.88
N LEU A 97 -46.08 -11.77 14.35
CA LEU A 97 -45.48 -13.06 14.04
C LEU A 97 -44.48 -12.93 12.88
N GLN A 98 -44.92 -12.48 11.71
CA GLN A 98 -44.06 -12.28 10.55
C GLN A 98 -43.43 -10.89 10.50
N ASN A 99 -44.20 -9.81 10.74
CA ASN A 99 -43.67 -8.46 10.58
C ASN A 99 -44.09 -7.57 11.76
N GLY A 100 -43.15 -6.85 12.40
CA GLY A 100 -43.49 -5.85 13.41
C GLY A 100 -44.30 -4.70 12.80
N LEU A 101 -43.77 -4.09 11.74
CA LEU A 101 -44.51 -3.22 10.82
C LEU A 101 -44.48 -3.81 9.40
N ALA A 102 -45.61 -3.74 8.69
CA ALA A 102 -45.75 -4.17 7.30
C ALA A 102 -46.36 -3.05 6.45
N LEU A 103 -45.54 -2.38 5.63
CA LEU A 103 -45.93 -1.20 4.85
C LEU A 103 -45.80 -1.43 3.34
N GLY A 104 -46.65 -0.82 2.52
CA GLY A 104 -46.44 -0.76 1.07
C GLY A 104 -45.35 0.27 0.74
N SER A 105 -45.47 1.46 1.30
CA SER A 105 -44.38 2.43 1.47
C SER A 105 -44.64 3.32 2.68
N GLY A 106 -43.57 3.76 3.35
CA GLY A 106 -43.76 4.66 4.49
C GLY A 106 -42.52 5.10 5.23
N ALA A 107 -42.74 6.04 6.16
CA ALA A 107 -41.77 6.55 7.11
C ALA A 107 -42.02 5.96 8.51
N VAL A 108 -40.96 5.60 9.24
CA VAL A 108 -41.04 5.07 10.60
C VAL A 108 -40.09 5.84 11.51
N THR A 109 -40.58 6.33 12.65
CA THR A 109 -39.76 6.88 13.73
C THR A 109 -39.93 6.03 14.97
N ASN A 110 -38.85 5.41 15.47
CA ASN A 110 -38.91 4.46 16.58
C ASN A 110 -38.09 4.92 17.80
N SER A 111 -38.76 5.02 18.95
CA SER A 111 -38.16 5.14 20.29
C SER A 111 -38.46 3.95 21.19
N GLY A 112 -39.30 3.01 20.74
CA GLY A 112 -39.73 1.82 21.47
C GLY A 112 -39.19 0.53 20.84
N SER A 113 -39.98 -0.54 20.90
CA SER A 113 -39.61 -1.84 20.33
C SER A 113 -40.48 -2.22 19.13
N ILE A 114 -39.86 -2.58 18.00
CA ILE A 114 -40.56 -3.15 16.84
C ILE A 114 -40.02 -4.58 16.63
N THR A 115 -40.90 -5.59 16.56
CA THR A 115 -40.47 -7.00 16.60
C THR A 115 -41.26 -7.91 15.66
N GLY A 116 -40.58 -8.62 14.76
CA GLY A 116 -41.12 -9.76 14.00
C GLY A 116 -40.57 -11.08 14.53
N THR A 117 -41.43 -11.89 15.16
CA THR A 117 -41.00 -13.00 16.03
C THR A 117 -40.68 -14.34 15.34
N ASP A 118 -41.09 -14.55 14.09
CA ASP A 118 -40.81 -15.76 13.33
C ASP A 118 -39.31 -15.92 13.03
N GLY A 119 -38.72 -17.07 13.35
CA GLY A 119 -37.28 -17.29 13.26
C GLY A 119 -36.67 -17.35 11.85
N LEU A 120 -37.48 -17.49 10.80
CA LEU A 120 -37.02 -17.67 9.41
C LEU A 120 -37.61 -16.64 8.43
N LEU A 121 -38.75 -16.04 8.76
CA LEU A 121 -39.44 -15.03 7.98
C LEU A 121 -39.62 -13.69 8.73
N GLY A 122 -39.33 -13.65 10.04
CA GLY A 122 -39.60 -12.51 10.91
C GLY A 122 -38.83 -11.24 10.53
N ARG A 123 -39.54 -10.14 10.34
CA ARG A 123 -38.99 -8.82 10.03
C ARG A 123 -39.39 -7.82 11.10
N GLY A 124 -38.47 -7.00 11.59
CA GLY A 124 -38.85 -5.85 12.41
C GLY A 124 -39.74 -4.90 11.60
N ILE A 125 -39.23 -4.42 10.46
CA ILE A 125 -39.98 -3.64 9.48
C ILE A 125 -39.90 -4.33 8.11
N TYR A 126 -41.04 -4.50 7.45
CA TYR A 126 -41.15 -4.86 6.05
C TYR A 126 -41.72 -3.72 5.21
N ALA A 127 -41.13 -3.49 4.03
CA ALA A 127 -41.70 -2.63 2.99
C ALA A 127 -41.78 -3.35 1.63
N ASP A 128 -42.96 -3.35 1.02
CA ASP A 128 -43.19 -3.92 -0.31
C ASP A 128 -42.63 -3.02 -1.44
N THR A 129 -42.38 -1.75 -1.14
CA THR A 129 -41.51 -0.86 -1.94
C THR A 129 -40.46 -0.21 -1.03
N ASN A 130 -40.60 1.07 -0.70
CA ASN A 130 -39.57 1.84 0.01
C ASN A 130 -39.87 2.01 1.50
N ALA A 131 -38.83 1.91 2.33
CA ALA A 131 -38.87 2.22 3.76
C ALA A 131 -37.94 3.40 4.08
N THR A 132 -38.46 4.43 4.75
CA THR A 132 -37.64 5.46 5.40
C THR A 132 -37.72 5.29 6.91
N VAL A 133 -36.60 5.05 7.61
CA VAL A 133 -36.62 4.66 9.03
C VAL A 133 -35.65 5.52 9.85
N THR A 134 -36.15 6.15 10.90
CA THR A 134 -35.37 6.83 11.94
C THR A 134 -35.50 6.06 13.25
N ASN A 135 -34.50 5.23 13.56
CA ASN A 135 -34.43 4.49 14.82
C ASN A 135 -33.61 5.30 15.84
N LEU A 136 -34.28 5.89 16.83
CA LEU A 136 -33.68 6.77 17.82
C LEU A 136 -32.92 5.98 18.90
N ALA A 137 -32.20 6.65 19.80
CA ALA A 137 -31.23 5.99 20.69
C ALA A 137 -31.83 4.96 21.68
N ALA A 138 -33.12 5.08 22.02
CA ALA A 138 -33.85 4.08 22.81
C ALA A 138 -34.53 2.99 21.94
N GLY A 139 -34.59 3.20 20.62
CA GLY A 139 -35.31 2.36 19.68
C GLY A 139 -34.62 1.01 19.41
N SER A 140 -35.40 -0.06 19.50
CA SER A 140 -35.02 -1.42 19.10
C SER A 140 -35.90 -1.89 17.94
N ILE A 141 -35.27 -2.40 16.88
CA ILE A 141 -35.96 -3.03 15.74
C ILE A 141 -35.37 -4.43 15.58
N THR A 142 -36.18 -5.47 15.78
CA THR A 142 -35.72 -6.87 15.78
C THR A 142 -36.58 -7.72 14.84
N GLY A 143 -35.96 -8.62 14.08
CA GLY A 143 -36.69 -9.71 13.41
C GLY A 143 -35.88 -11.00 13.35
N GLY A 144 -36.56 -12.15 13.35
CA GLY A 144 -35.88 -13.44 13.25
C GLY A 144 -35.10 -13.64 11.95
N ALA A 145 -35.59 -13.10 10.82
CA ALA A 145 -34.87 -13.04 9.55
C ALA A 145 -34.15 -11.70 9.35
N HIS A 146 -34.85 -10.57 9.49
CA HIS A 146 -34.31 -9.24 9.20
C HIS A 146 -34.70 -8.19 10.25
N GLY A 147 -33.83 -7.21 10.53
CA GLY A 147 -34.24 -6.02 11.29
C GLY A 147 -35.17 -5.15 10.43
N ILE A 148 -34.69 -4.75 9.26
CA ILE A 148 -35.47 -4.05 8.22
C ILE A 148 -35.30 -4.79 6.88
N PHE A 149 -36.38 -4.96 6.12
CA PHE A 149 -36.32 -5.49 4.75
C PHE A 149 -37.24 -4.72 3.78
N ALA A 150 -36.68 -4.24 2.67
CA ALA A 150 -37.42 -3.53 1.62
C ALA A 150 -37.23 -4.20 0.24
N LEU A 151 -38.31 -4.33 -0.54
CA LEU A 151 -38.21 -4.75 -1.96
C LEU A 151 -37.83 -3.60 -2.91
N GLY A 152 -38.02 -2.36 -2.49
CA GLY A 152 -37.41 -1.17 -3.10
C GLY A 152 -36.14 -0.78 -2.35
N SER A 153 -36.07 0.48 -1.94
CA SER A 153 -34.95 1.04 -1.17
C SER A 153 -35.24 1.15 0.33
N ALA A 154 -34.18 1.13 1.15
CA ALA A 154 -34.22 1.34 2.59
C ALA A 154 -33.33 2.53 2.99
N ASP A 155 -33.97 3.66 3.31
CA ASP A 155 -33.31 4.89 3.76
C ASP A 155 -33.33 4.94 5.30
N VAL A 156 -32.22 4.59 5.95
CA VAL A 156 -32.21 4.31 7.40
C VAL A 156 -31.23 5.20 8.16
N THR A 157 -31.74 5.99 9.09
CA THR A 157 -30.94 6.65 10.14
C THR A 157 -31.08 5.85 11.44
N ASN A 158 -29.97 5.34 11.97
CA ASN A 158 -29.95 4.55 13.20
C ASN A 158 -29.06 5.17 14.27
N SER A 159 -29.62 5.38 15.46
CA SER A 159 -28.91 5.70 16.70
C SER A 159 -29.15 4.65 17.81
N GLY A 160 -30.08 3.73 17.60
CA GLY A 160 -30.43 2.63 18.52
C GLY A 160 -29.96 1.27 18.02
N SER A 161 -30.74 0.22 18.27
CA SER A 161 -30.45 -1.15 17.85
C SER A 161 -31.34 -1.63 16.69
N ILE A 162 -30.72 -2.22 15.67
CA ILE A 162 -31.40 -2.92 14.57
C ILE A 162 -30.79 -4.33 14.45
N ALA A 163 -31.61 -5.38 14.51
CA ALA A 163 -31.17 -6.77 14.58
C ALA A 163 -31.98 -7.72 13.67
N GLY A 164 -31.31 -8.49 12.81
CA GLY A 164 -31.92 -9.55 11.98
C GLY A 164 -31.27 -10.91 12.23
N ALA A 165 -31.89 -11.80 13.00
CA ALA A 165 -31.17 -12.92 13.63
C ALA A 165 -30.58 -13.96 12.64
N ALA A 166 -31.26 -14.24 11.52
CA ALA A 166 -30.83 -15.24 10.53
C ALA A 166 -30.19 -14.64 9.26
N ASN A 167 -30.64 -13.47 8.79
CA ASN A 167 -30.19 -12.89 7.51
C ASN A 167 -29.54 -11.51 7.69
N ALA A 168 -30.29 -10.41 7.58
CA ALA A 168 -29.70 -9.06 7.51
C ALA A 168 -30.21 -8.09 8.58
N GLY A 169 -29.32 -7.30 9.19
CA GLY A 169 -29.73 -6.17 10.03
C GLY A 169 -30.60 -5.19 9.23
N ILE A 170 -30.10 -4.78 8.07
CA ILE A 170 -30.87 -4.08 7.03
C ILE A 170 -30.70 -4.81 5.70
N GLY A 171 -31.80 -5.13 5.03
CA GLY A 171 -31.83 -5.68 3.68
C GLY A 171 -32.63 -4.80 2.71
N ALA A 172 -32.14 -4.62 1.49
CA ALA A 172 -32.87 -3.98 0.40
C ALA A 172 -32.68 -4.77 -0.90
N VAL A 173 -33.70 -4.88 -1.76
CA VAL A 173 -33.50 -5.41 -3.12
C VAL A 173 -32.99 -4.30 -4.06
N GLY A 174 -33.38 -3.05 -3.81
CA GLY A 174 -32.80 -1.84 -4.42
C GLY A 174 -31.58 -1.32 -3.67
N THR A 175 -31.66 -0.06 -3.22
CA THR A 175 -30.57 0.63 -2.51
C THR A 175 -30.79 0.63 -1.00
N ALA A 176 -29.76 0.37 -0.21
CA ALA A 176 -29.76 0.66 1.23
C ALA A 176 -28.88 1.90 1.49
N THR A 177 -29.50 3.05 1.76
CA THR A 177 -28.82 4.29 2.12
C THR A 177 -28.89 4.47 3.64
N VAL A 178 -27.78 4.25 4.34
CA VAL A 178 -27.78 4.06 5.80
C VAL A 178 -26.83 5.02 6.50
N THR A 179 -27.35 5.77 7.48
CA THR A 179 -26.55 6.55 8.44
C THR A 179 -26.64 5.89 9.82
N ASN A 180 -25.60 5.16 10.20
CA ASN A 180 -25.48 4.56 11.54
C ASN A 180 -24.67 5.50 12.45
N ASN A 181 -25.35 6.21 13.33
CA ASN A 181 -24.76 7.22 14.22
C ASN A 181 -23.90 6.60 15.33
N ALA A 182 -23.13 7.44 16.03
CA ALA A 182 -22.40 7.02 17.22
C ALA A 182 -23.36 6.47 18.30
N GLY A 183 -23.04 5.29 18.83
CA GLY A 183 -23.93 4.52 19.72
C GLY A 183 -24.89 3.57 18.98
N GLY A 184 -25.17 3.80 17.70
CA GLY A 184 -26.01 2.93 16.88
C GLY A 184 -25.37 1.55 16.64
N SER A 185 -26.20 0.51 16.66
CA SER A 185 -25.81 -0.87 16.36
C SER A 185 -26.73 -1.49 15.31
N ILE A 186 -26.15 -2.02 14.23
CA ILE A 186 -26.83 -2.79 13.19
C ILE A 186 -26.19 -4.19 13.17
N THR A 187 -26.98 -5.23 13.42
CA THR A 187 -26.49 -6.62 13.52
C THR A 187 -27.34 -7.56 12.65
N GLY A 188 -26.70 -8.49 11.93
CA GLY A 188 -27.43 -9.57 11.26
C GLY A 188 -26.70 -10.90 11.17
N GLY A 189 -27.46 -11.99 11.15
CA GLY A 189 -26.95 -13.37 11.16
C GLY A 189 -26.05 -13.72 9.98
N PHE A 190 -26.23 -13.07 8.83
CA PHE A 190 -25.39 -13.19 7.64
C PHE A 190 -24.83 -11.82 7.23
N TYR A 191 -25.68 -10.82 7.01
CA TYR A 191 -25.31 -9.47 6.61
C TYR A 191 -25.54 -8.45 7.74
N GLY A 192 -24.62 -7.52 7.98
CA GLY A 192 -24.95 -6.31 8.75
C GLY A 192 -25.92 -5.45 7.93
N ILE A 193 -25.49 -5.08 6.72
CA ILE A 193 -26.30 -4.46 5.67
C ILE A 193 -26.10 -5.25 4.37
N GLY A 194 -27.17 -5.55 3.63
CA GLY A 194 -27.09 -6.21 2.33
C GLY A 194 -28.07 -5.61 1.31
N ALA A 195 -27.56 -5.20 0.14
CA ALA A 195 -28.36 -4.54 -0.90
C ALA A 195 -27.90 -4.86 -2.33
N THR A 196 -28.59 -4.33 -3.34
CA THR A 196 -28.01 -4.23 -4.70
C THR A 196 -26.98 -3.11 -4.75
N VAL A 197 -27.31 -1.95 -4.19
CA VAL A 197 -26.37 -0.86 -3.89
C VAL A 197 -26.43 -0.54 -2.41
N ALA A 198 -25.28 -0.56 -1.72
CA ALA A 198 -25.17 -0.08 -0.35
C ALA A 198 -24.44 1.26 -0.33
N ASP A 199 -25.02 2.27 0.31
CA ASP A 199 -24.41 3.59 0.53
C ASP A 199 -24.48 3.92 2.02
N VAL A 200 -23.35 3.82 2.73
CA VAL A 200 -23.34 3.72 4.19
C VAL A 200 -22.39 4.73 4.84
N THR A 201 -22.93 5.65 5.64
CA THR A 201 -22.15 6.43 6.59
C THR A 201 -22.22 5.77 7.97
N ASN A 202 -21.09 5.34 8.51
CA ASN A 202 -21.02 4.65 9.79
C ASN A 202 -20.16 5.40 10.81
N SER A 203 -20.71 5.61 12.00
CA SER A 203 -20.07 6.13 13.21
C SER A 203 -20.31 5.23 14.43
N GLY A 204 -21.02 4.11 14.25
CA GLY A 204 -21.36 3.13 15.27
C GLY A 204 -20.90 1.72 14.88
N ASN A 205 -21.62 0.69 15.33
CA ASN A 205 -21.32 -0.71 15.05
C ASN A 205 -22.19 -1.25 13.91
N ILE A 206 -21.57 -1.91 12.94
CA ILE A 206 -22.24 -2.72 11.90
C ILE A 206 -21.59 -4.11 11.92
N THR A 207 -22.37 -5.15 12.23
CA THR A 207 -21.88 -6.54 12.37
C THR A 207 -22.71 -7.49 11.53
N GLY A 208 -22.08 -8.26 10.65
CA GLY A 208 -22.69 -9.42 9.99
C GLY A 208 -22.00 -10.72 10.37
N GLY A 209 -22.77 -11.79 10.56
CA GLY A 209 -22.19 -13.12 10.81
C GLY A 209 -21.26 -13.59 9.69
N GLN A 210 -21.52 -13.21 8.44
CA GLN A 210 -20.66 -13.46 7.28
C GLN A 210 -20.11 -12.16 6.65
N VAL A 211 -20.91 -11.11 6.49
CA VAL A 211 -20.47 -9.86 5.83
C VAL A 211 -20.97 -8.62 6.55
N GLY A 212 -20.10 -7.67 6.88
CA GLY A 212 -20.49 -6.40 7.51
C GLY A 212 -21.41 -5.57 6.59
N ILE A 213 -20.95 -5.23 5.39
CA ILE A 213 -21.74 -4.54 4.35
C ILE A 213 -21.57 -5.22 2.99
N ALA A 214 -22.68 -5.54 2.31
CA ALA A 214 -22.69 -6.19 1.00
C ALA A 214 -23.50 -5.42 -0.06
N GLY A 215 -23.00 -5.43 -1.30
CA GLY A 215 -23.66 -4.86 -2.49
C GLY A 215 -23.38 -5.69 -3.74
N SER A 216 -24.38 -5.93 -4.59
CA SER A 216 -24.24 -6.73 -5.83
C SER A 216 -23.87 -5.92 -7.08
N VAL A 217 -24.00 -4.59 -7.03
CA VAL A 217 -23.59 -3.65 -8.09
C VAL A 217 -22.59 -2.63 -7.56
N GLY A 218 -22.74 -2.17 -6.32
CA GLY A 218 -21.79 -1.24 -5.71
C GLY A 218 -21.93 -1.15 -4.19
N VAL A 219 -20.80 -0.87 -3.53
CA VAL A 219 -20.76 -0.53 -2.11
C VAL A 219 -19.97 0.77 -1.93
N THR A 220 -20.64 1.82 -1.48
CA THR A 220 -20.03 3.09 -1.06
C THR A 220 -20.09 3.19 0.47
N VAL A 221 -18.96 3.47 1.12
CA VAL A 221 -18.88 3.52 2.59
C VAL A 221 -18.04 4.69 3.05
N THR A 222 -18.56 5.46 4.00
CA THR A 222 -17.79 6.40 4.84
C THR A 222 -17.83 5.91 6.29
N ASN A 223 -16.76 5.23 6.71
CA ASN A 223 -16.61 4.73 8.08
C ASN A 223 -15.80 5.72 8.92
N ASN A 224 -16.47 6.51 9.74
CA ASN A 224 -15.88 7.55 10.58
C ASN A 224 -15.03 6.97 11.73
N ALA A 225 -14.30 7.81 12.46
CA ALA A 225 -13.29 7.37 13.43
C ALA A 225 -13.81 6.48 14.58
N ALA A 226 -15.09 6.59 14.95
CA ALA A 226 -15.74 5.71 15.94
C ALA A 226 -16.47 4.50 15.30
N GLY A 227 -16.53 4.44 13.97
CA GLY A 227 -17.23 3.41 13.21
C GLY A 227 -16.48 2.08 13.18
N ASN A 228 -17.17 1.00 13.54
CA ASN A 228 -16.70 -0.37 13.40
C ASN A 228 -17.60 -1.15 12.45
N ILE A 229 -17.00 -1.78 11.43
CA ILE A 229 -17.67 -2.67 10.48
C ILE A 229 -17.00 -4.04 10.57
N THR A 230 -17.74 -5.06 11.00
CA THR A 230 -17.22 -6.41 11.23
C THR A 230 -18.02 -7.45 10.43
N GLY A 231 -17.31 -8.40 9.79
CA GLY A 231 -17.91 -9.60 9.21
C GLY A 231 -17.08 -10.85 9.48
N GLY A 232 -17.75 -12.00 9.65
CA GLY A 232 -17.06 -13.29 9.82
C GLY A 232 -16.22 -13.67 8.59
N GLY A 233 -16.78 -13.49 7.39
CA GLY A 233 -16.07 -13.59 6.12
C GLY A 233 -15.47 -12.27 5.67
N PHE A 234 -16.26 -11.21 5.50
CA PHE A 234 -15.78 -9.96 4.89
C PHE A 234 -16.27 -8.72 5.65
N GLY A 235 -15.39 -7.74 5.92
CA GLY A 235 -15.82 -6.45 6.46
C GLY A 235 -16.76 -5.73 5.49
N ILE A 236 -16.31 -5.56 4.25
CA ILE A 236 -17.09 -5.07 3.11
C ILE A 236 -16.92 -6.02 1.92
N ALA A 237 -18.02 -6.37 1.23
CA ALA A 237 -17.99 -7.16 0.01
C ALA A 237 -18.87 -6.59 -1.12
N ALA A 238 -18.23 -6.18 -2.22
CA ALA A 238 -18.90 -5.92 -3.48
C ALA A 238 -18.88 -7.19 -4.35
N VAL A 239 -20.03 -7.86 -4.44
CA VAL A 239 -20.24 -9.13 -5.17
C VAL A 239 -20.91 -8.88 -6.52
N GLY A 240 -21.17 -9.91 -7.32
CA GLY A 240 -21.90 -9.79 -8.60
C GLY A 240 -21.16 -9.03 -9.71
N GLY A 241 -19.84 -8.86 -9.59
CA GLY A 241 -19.06 -7.92 -10.41
C GLY A 241 -19.05 -6.47 -9.89
N GLY A 242 -19.74 -6.17 -8.79
CA GLY A 242 -19.84 -4.84 -8.21
C GLY A 242 -18.53 -4.25 -7.69
N PHE A 243 -18.49 -2.91 -7.60
CA PHE A 243 -17.32 -2.13 -7.16
C PHE A 243 -17.40 -1.75 -5.67
N ALA A 244 -16.25 -1.46 -5.05
CA ALA A 244 -16.17 -0.90 -3.70
C ALA A 244 -15.52 0.49 -3.71
N ASN A 245 -16.15 1.46 -3.03
CA ASN A 245 -15.67 2.82 -2.83
C ASN A 245 -15.69 3.14 -1.32
N VAL A 246 -14.53 3.17 -0.66
CA VAL A 246 -14.44 3.17 0.81
C VAL A 246 -13.57 4.32 1.32
N SER A 247 -14.15 5.22 2.10
CA SER A 247 -13.43 6.13 2.99
C SER A 247 -13.46 5.58 4.41
N ASN A 248 -12.29 5.28 4.98
CA ASN A 248 -12.17 4.68 6.31
C ASN A 248 -11.33 5.55 7.24
N SER A 249 -11.86 5.83 8.42
CA SER A 249 -11.16 6.43 9.56
C SER A 249 -11.33 5.60 10.84
N GLY A 250 -12.26 4.64 10.85
CA GLY A 250 -12.49 3.68 11.94
C GLY A 250 -11.93 2.29 11.61
N SER A 251 -12.60 1.22 12.06
CA SER A 251 -12.19 -0.16 11.76
C SER A 251 -13.12 -0.86 10.75
N ILE A 252 -12.52 -1.59 9.81
CA ILE A 252 -13.20 -2.50 8.88
C ILE A 252 -12.49 -3.85 8.95
N THR A 253 -13.20 -4.89 9.38
CA THR A 253 -12.58 -6.17 9.78
C THR A 253 -13.32 -7.39 9.25
N GLY A 254 -12.63 -8.23 8.47
CA GLY A 254 -12.94 -9.64 8.29
C GLY A 254 -12.24 -10.48 9.37
N THR A 255 -12.94 -11.38 10.07
CA THR A 255 -12.40 -12.04 11.29
C THR A 255 -12.11 -13.54 11.17
N GLY A 256 -12.80 -14.27 10.30
CA GLY A 256 -12.63 -15.72 10.12
C GLY A 256 -11.42 -16.09 9.25
N ALA A 257 -11.17 -17.39 9.06
CA ALA A 257 -10.17 -17.85 8.08
C ALA A 257 -10.64 -17.57 6.64
N GLY A 258 -9.73 -17.17 5.75
CA GLY A 258 -10.09 -16.78 4.37
C GLY A 258 -10.82 -15.43 4.27
N SER A 259 -10.66 -14.55 5.27
CA SER A 259 -11.41 -13.30 5.37
C SER A 259 -10.71 -12.09 4.76
N PHE A 260 -11.51 -11.13 4.30
CA PHE A 260 -11.05 -9.87 3.72
C PHE A 260 -11.57 -8.67 4.50
N GLY A 261 -10.75 -7.62 4.65
CA GLY A 261 -11.23 -6.33 5.14
C GLY A 261 -12.21 -5.71 4.14
N VAL A 262 -11.76 -5.56 2.88
CA VAL A 262 -12.58 -5.14 1.74
C VAL A 262 -12.33 -6.08 0.57
N ILE A 263 -13.39 -6.66 -0.02
CA ILE A 263 -13.33 -7.40 -1.28
C ILE A 263 -14.26 -6.77 -2.34
N SER A 264 -13.80 -6.72 -3.59
CA SER A 264 -14.60 -6.38 -4.76
C SER A 264 -14.37 -7.38 -5.90
N GLN A 265 -15.44 -7.76 -6.59
CA GLN A 265 -15.39 -8.57 -7.81
C GLN A 265 -15.02 -7.78 -9.06
N SER A 266 -14.97 -6.44 -9.01
CA SER A 266 -14.32 -5.61 -10.02
C SER A 266 -13.28 -4.70 -9.38
N ASN A 267 -13.60 -3.43 -9.16
CA ASN A 267 -12.67 -2.38 -8.76
C ASN A 267 -12.85 -1.96 -7.30
N ALA A 268 -11.74 -1.72 -6.61
CA ALA A 268 -11.71 -1.12 -5.28
C ALA A 268 -11.06 0.27 -5.33
N THR A 269 -11.76 1.30 -4.85
CA THR A 269 -11.18 2.62 -4.55
C THR A 269 -11.26 2.83 -3.04
N VAL A 270 -10.12 3.04 -2.38
CA VAL A 270 -10.04 3.06 -0.91
C VAL A 270 -9.17 4.21 -0.42
N THR A 271 -9.72 5.03 0.47
CA THR A 271 -8.98 6.03 1.25
C THR A 271 -8.99 5.60 2.71
N ASN A 272 -7.87 5.10 3.21
CA ASN A 272 -7.70 4.71 4.62
C ASN A 272 -6.91 5.80 5.35
N ASN A 273 -7.63 6.65 6.08
CA ASN A 273 -7.11 7.82 6.80
C ASN A 273 -6.24 7.41 8.00
N ALA A 274 -5.58 8.38 8.65
CA ALA A 274 -4.55 8.11 9.66
C ALA A 274 -4.98 7.25 10.87
N SER A 275 -6.25 7.32 11.29
CA SER A 275 -6.82 6.46 12.34
C SER A 275 -7.45 5.17 11.81
N GLY A 276 -7.54 5.01 10.49
CA GLY A 276 -8.24 3.91 9.83
C GLY A 276 -7.49 2.59 9.91
N ASN A 277 -8.20 1.53 10.31
CA ASN A 277 -7.76 0.15 10.22
C ASN A 277 -8.61 -0.63 9.21
N ILE A 278 -7.98 -1.31 8.26
CA ILE A 278 -8.60 -2.29 7.38
C ILE A 278 -7.85 -3.60 7.54
N SER A 279 -8.54 -4.65 8.00
CA SER A 279 -7.90 -5.94 8.31
C SER A 279 -8.73 -7.14 7.85
N GLY A 280 -8.07 -8.12 7.24
CA GLY A 280 -8.63 -9.45 6.93
C GLY A 280 -7.60 -10.54 7.20
N ALA A 281 -8.05 -11.74 7.60
CA ALA A 281 -7.14 -12.84 7.90
C ALA A 281 -6.43 -13.40 6.67
N GLU A 282 -6.99 -13.22 5.47
CA GLU A 282 -6.31 -13.52 4.21
C GLU A 282 -5.67 -12.26 3.62
N SER A 283 -6.47 -11.30 3.16
CA SER A 283 -5.97 -10.01 2.62
C SER A 283 -6.69 -8.79 3.20
N GLY A 284 -6.00 -7.65 3.26
CA GLY A 284 -6.58 -6.39 3.74
C GLY A 284 -7.61 -5.83 2.75
N ILE A 285 -7.18 -5.61 1.51
CA ILE A 285 -8.00 -5.18 0.37
C ILE A 285 -7.78 -6.15 -0.80
N SER A 286 -8.84 -6.60 -1.46
CA SER A 286 -8.77 -7.48 -2.63
C SER A 286 -9.70 -7.03 -3.77
N ALA A 287 -9.14 -6.67 -4.93
CA ALA A 287 -9.86 -6.37 -6.16
C ALA A 287 -9.69 -7.53 -7.16
N VAL A 288 -10.62 -8.50 -7.11
CA VAL A 288 -10.46 -9.84 -7.72
C VAL A 288 -10.65 -9.84 -9.24
N GLY A 289 -11.38 -8.88 -9.80
CA GLY A 289 -11.63 -8.79 -11.25
C GLY A 289 -11.13 -7.49 -11.91
N GLY A 290 -10.46 -6.61 -11.17
CA GLY A 290 -10.20 -5.24 -11.61
C GLY A 290 -8.99 -4.60 -10.94
N PHE A 291 -9.06 -3.28 -10.70
CA PHE A 291 -7.97 -2.49 -10.12
C PHE A 291 -8.21 -2.16 -8.64
N ALA A 292 -7.12 -1.90 -7.91
CA ALA A 292 -7.15 -1.27 -6.58
C ALA A 292 -6.49 0.11 -6.65
N ASN A 293 -7.25 1.17 -6.36
CA ASN A 293 -6.75 2.52 -6.21
C ASN A 293 -6.80 2.90 -4.73
N VAL A 294 -5.64 2.95 -4.06
CA VAL A 294 -5.55 3.02 -2.60
C VAL A 294 -4.70 4.20 -2.13
N SER A 295 -5.32 5.12 -1.40
CA SER A 295 -4.62 6.11 -0.57
C SER A 295 -4.60 5.60 0.87
N ASN A 296 -3.42 5.39 1.44
CA ASN A 296 -3.26 4.94 2.82
C ASN A 296 -2.47 5.96 3.65
N SER A 297 -2.95 6.22 4.86
CA SER A 297 -2.26 6.91 5.94
C SER A 297 -2.40 6.18 7.28
N GLY A 298 -3.31 5.20 7.37
CA GLY A 298 -3.51 4.33 8.54
C GLY A 298 -2.93 2.93 8.34
N SER A 299 -3.60 1.91 8.87
CA SER A 299 -3.20 0.50 8.78
C SER A 299 -4.06 -0.29 7.78
N ILE A 300 -3.41 -1.03 6.88
CA ILE A 300 -4.03 -2.05 6.02
C ILE A 300 -3.27 -3.37 6.24
N THR A 301 -3.97 -4.43 6.66
CA THR A 301 -3.37 -5.71 7.07
C THR A 301 -4.07 -6.92 6.44
N GLY A 302 -3.31 -7.74 5.71
CA GLY A 302 -3.68 -9.12 5.34
C GLY A 302 -2.93 -10.15 6.19
N GLY A 303 -3.63 -11.13 6.74
CA GLY A 303 -3.00 -12.12 7.63
C GLY A 303 -2.12 -13.15 6.90
N THR A 304 -2.59 -13.75 5.80
CA THR A 304 -1.87 -14.85 5.12
C THR A 304 -1.42 -14.55 3.69
N ASP A 305 -2.09 -13.65 2.95
CA ASP A 305 -1.73 -13.27 1.58
C ASP A 305 -1.29 -11.80 1.52
N ALA A 306 -2.14 -10.89 1.03
CA ALA A 306 -1.73 -9.53 0.66
C ALA A 306 -2.29 -8.42 1.58
N GLY A 307 -1.49 -7.39 1.84
CA GLY A 307 -2.03 -6.11 2.33
C GLY A 307 -3.02 -5.53 1.32
N ILE A 308 -2.60 -5.47 0.04
CA ILE A 308 -3.44 -5.11 -1.11
C ILE A 308 -3.21 -6.11 -2.24
N PHE A 309 -4.28 -6.78 -2.70
CA PHE A 309 -4.34 -7.56 -3.93
C PHE A 309 -5.15 -6.84 -5.02
N ALA A 310 -4.66 -6.83 -6.26
CA ALA A 310 -5.42 -6.39 -7.43
C ALA A 310 -5.14 -7.26 -8.66
N GLN A 311 -6.18 -7.76 -9.32
CA GLN A 311 -6.00 -8.64 -10.49
C GLN A 311 -5.42 -7.91 -11.72
N THR A 312 -5.55 -6.59 -11.79
CA THR A 312 -4.94 -5.74 -12.83
C THR A 312 -3.91 -4.79 -12.24
N THR A 313 -4.26 -3.51 -12.02
CA THR A 313 -3.36 -2.50 -11.48
C THR A 313 -3.63 -2.23 -10.00
N ALA A 314 -2.59 -2.24 -9.18
CA ALA A 314 -2.59 -1.60 -7.86
C ALA A 314 -1.93 -0.22 -8.00
N THR A 315 -2.74 0.84 -7.95
CA THR A 315 -2.27 2.23 -7.84
C THR A 315 -2.30 2.60 -6.37
N VAL A 316 -1.14 2.80 -5.73
CA VAL A 316 -1.05 2.95 -4.27
C VAL A 316 -0.24 4.15 -3.86
N THR A 317 -0.82 5.02 -3.03
CA THR A 317 -0.11 6.08 -2.31
C THR A 317 -0.12 5.76 -0.81
N ASN A 318 1.02 5.28 -0.30
CA ASN A 318 1.21 5.02 1.12
C ASN A 318 1.95 6.20 1.77
N SER A 319 1.20 7.03 2.49
CA SER A 319 1.68 8.27 3.12
C SER A 319 2.60 8.01 4.30
N ALA A 320 3.31 9.04 4.77
CA ALA A 320 4.07 8.95 6.02
C ALA A 320 3.14 8.57 7.19
N GLY A 321 3.58 7.62 8.01
CA GLY A 321 2.75 6.99 9.06
C GLY A 321 1.87 5.83 8.58
N GLY A 322 1.59 5.72 7.28
CA GLY A 322 0.80 4.63 6.71
C GLY A 322 1.55 3.28 6.72
N SER A 323 0.85 2.22 7.10
CA SER A 323 1.35 0.84 7.06
C SER A 323 0.48 -0.02 6.16
N ILE A 324 1.13 -0.77 5.25
CA ILE A 324 0.51 -1.81 4.44
C ILE A 324 1.28 -3.11 4.69
N THR A 325 0.62 -4.11 5.26
CA THR A 325 1.25 -5.37 5.71
C THR A 325 0.48 -6.56 5.15
N GLY A 326 1.18 -7.58 4.64
CA GLY A 326 0.57 -8.88 4.29
C GLY A 326 1.46 -10.07 4.65
N GLY A 327 0.84 -11.22 4.93
CA GLY A 327 1.53 -12.46 5.30
C GLY A 327 2.53 -12.96 4.24
N LEU A 328 2.17 -12.85 2.96
CA LEU A 328 3.06 -13.06 1.80
C LEU A 328 3.47 -11.74 1.14
N TYR A 329 2.54 -10.80 1.01
CA TYR A 329 2.69 -9.66 0.10
C TYR A 329 2.29 -8.33 0.74
N GLY A 330 3.15 -7.32 0.71
CA GLY A 330 2.70 -5.96 1.04
C GLY A 330 1.66 -5.49 0.00
N ILE A 331 2.05 -5.56 -1.28
CA ILE A 331 1.18 -5.35 -2.44
C ILE A 331 1.44 -6.46 -3.47
N ARG A 332 0.38 -7.02 -4.06
CA ARG A 332 0.46 -7.93 -5.21
C ARG A 332 -0.50 -7.52 -6.32
N ALA A 333 -0.01 -7.37 -7.54
CA ALA A 333 -0.82 -7.04 -8.71
C ALA A 333 -0.20 -7.52 -10.04
N ALA A 334 -0.92 -7.37 -11.16
CA ALA A 334 -0.29 -7.50 -12.47
C ALA A 334 0.60 -6.28 -12.79
N ILE A 335 0.13 -5.08 -12.44
CA ILE A 335 0.88 -3.82 -12.50
C ILE A 335 0.83 -3.14 -11.12
N ALA A 336 1.99 -2.74 -10.58
CA ALA A 336 2.08 -2.03 -9.31
C ALA A 336 2.67 -0.62 -9.52
N ASP A 337 1.83 0.41 -9.50
CA ASP A 337 2.23 1.81 -9.61
C ASP A 337 2.12 2.45 -8.21
N VAL A 338 3.24 2.53 -7.50
CA VAL A 338 3.29 2.76 -6.05
C VAL A 338 4.15 3.97 -5.68
N THR A 339 3.59 4.90 -4.91
CA THR A 339 4.33 5.94 -4.18
C THR A 339 4.32 5.62 -2.69
N ASN A 340 5.49 5.40 -2.10
CA ASN A 340 5.64 5.09 -0.68
C ASN A 340 6.36 6.21 0.07
N SER A 341 5.90 6.46 1.30
CA SER A 341 6.52 7.32 2.32
C SER A 341 6.28 6.78 3.74
N GLY A 342 5.55 5.66 3.88
CA GLY A 342 5.36 4.90 5.11
C GLY A 342 6.02 3.52 5.01
N SER A 343 5.40 2.49 5.60
CA SER A 343 5.88 1.10 5.50
C SER A 343 5.01 0.26 4.56
N ILE A 344 5.66 -0.51 3.69
CA ILE A 344 5.04 -1.59 2.90
C ILE A 344 5.82 -2.87 3.21
N THR A 345 5.15 -3.88 3.76
CA THR A 345 5.80 -5.08 4.33
C THR A 345 5.11 -6.36 3.86
N GLY A 346 5.84 -7.21 3.16
CA GLY A 346 5.49 -8.63 2.95
C GLY A 346 6.20 -9.52 3.97
N GLY A 347 5.48 -10.47 4.57
CA GLY A 347 6.03 -11.44 5.51
C GLY A 347 6.97 -12.46 4.87
N ALA A 348 7.46 -13.40 5.68
CA ALA A 348 8.40 -14.45 5.28
C ALA A 348 7.80 -15.85 5.51
N ILE A 349 7.45 -16.55 4.42
CA ILE A 349 6.88 -17.90 4.44
C ILE A 349 7.76 -18.85 3.64
N ALA A 350 8.15 -19.99 4.23
CA ALA A 350 8.98 -20.98 3.57
C ALA A 350 8.32 -21.52 2.27
N GLY A 351 9.12 -21.70 1.21
CA GLY A 351 8.67 -22.27 -0.06
C GLY A 351 8.13 -21.29 -1.11
N PHE A 352 7.54 -20.15 -0.71
CA PHE A 352 6.93 -19.19 -1.64
C PHE A 352 7.92 -18.12 -2.14
N VAL A 353 7.57 -17.39 -3.20
CA VAL A 353 8.10 -16.04 -3.44
C VAL A 353 7.20 -15.06 -2.69
N ASP A 354 7.77 -14.29 -1.78
CA ASP A 354 7.12 -13.44 -0.78
C ASP A 354 7.85 -12.09 -0.66
N GLY A 355 7.11 -10.99 -0.58
CA GLY A 355 7.73 -9.68 -0.80
C GLY A 355 6.92 -8.42 -0.54
N GLY A 356 7.63 -7.30 -0.45
CA GLY A 356 7.01 -5.98 -0.20
C GLY A 356 6.09 -5.56 -1.34
N ILE A 357 6.57 -5.65 -2.59
CA ILE A 357 5.77 -5.43 -3.80
C ILE A 357 6.07 -6.54 -4.81
N ILE A 358 5.04 -7.28 -5.23
CA ILE A 358 5.09 -8.23 -6.34
C ILE A 358 4.25 -7.69 -7.51
N ALA A 359 4.84 -7.64 -8.70
CA ALA A 359 4.13 -7.35 -9.93
C ALA A 359 4.35 -8.43 -11.00
N ASP A 360 3.30 -8.86 -11.69
CA ASP A 360 3.45 -9.88 -12.74
C ASP A 360 4.04 -9.30 -14.05
N GLN A 361 3.78 -8.03 -14.37
CA GLN A 361 4.14 -7.40 -15.65
C GLN A 361 4.93 -6.08 -15.53
N LYS A 362 4.69 -5.28 -14.49
CA LYS A 362 5.38 -3.98 -14.31
C LYS A 362 5.29 -3.47 -12.88
N ALA A 363 6.41 -2.99 -12.36
CA ALA A 363 6.42 -2.11 -11.20
C ALA A 363 6.88 -0.70 -11.59
N THR A 364 6.21 0.33 -11.07
CA THR A 364 6.67 1.73 -11.05
C THR A 364 6.65 2.20 -9.60
N VAL A 365 7.80 2.25 -8.94
CA VAL A 365 7.87 2.46 -7.50
C VAL A 365 8.68 3.71 -7.17
N THR A 366 8.04 4.68 -6.51
CA THR A 366 8.71 5.84 -5.91
C THR A 366 8.73 5.68 -4.40
N ASN A 367 9.84 5.18 -3.85
CA ASN A 367 10.05 5.04 -2.41
C ASN A 367 10.78 6.29 -1.89
N LYS A 368 10.03 7.25 -1.33
CA LYS A 368 10.58 8.54 -0.86
C LYS A 368 11.41 8.37 0.43
N ALA A 369 12.18 9.40 0.79
CA ALA A 369 12.89 9.43 2.06
C ALA A 369 11.95 9.17 3.25
N GLY A 370 12.38 8.35 4.21
CA GLY A 370 11.55 7.83 5.31
C GLY A 370 10.69 6.61 4.93
N GLY A 371 10.38 6.41 3.65
CA GLY A 371 9.65 5.25 3.16
C GLY A 371 10.47 3.95 3.27
N THR A 372 9.83 2.88 3.76
CA THR A 372 10.40 1.53 3.82
C THR A 372 9.56 0.57 3.00
N ILE A 373 10.21 -0.22 2.13
CA ILE A 373 9.62 -1.37 1.44
C ILE A 373 10.43 -2.60 1.86
N ALA A 374 9.80 -3.53 2.56
CA ALA A 374 10.44 -4.74 3.08
C ALA A 374 9.69 -5.98 2.64
N GLY A 375 10.40 -7.06 2.34
CA GLY A 375 9.81 -8.35 1.96
C GLY A 375 10.54 -9.53 2.57
N GLY A 376 9.81 -10.65 2.77
CA GLY A 376 10.36 -11.90 3.27
C GLY A 376 11.61 -12.33 2.52
N LYS A 377 11.50 -12.56 1.21
CA LYS A 377 12.66 -12.82 0.34
C LYS A 377 12.94 -11.67 -0.62
N VAL A 378 11.90 -11.00 -1.13
CA VAL A 378 12.06 -9.97 -2.18
C VAL A 378 11.45 -8.61 -1.82
N GLY A 379 12.22 -7.53 -1.86
CA GLY A 379 11.71 -6.18 -1.55
C GLY A 379 10.70 -5.70 -2.60
N ILE A 380 11.16 -5.66 -3.86
CA ILE A 380 10.34 -5.47 -5.06
C ILE A 380 10.67 -6.61 -6.03
N TYR A 381 9.66 -7.22 -6.64
CA TYR A 381 9.84 -8.28 -7.64
C TYR A 381 8.91 -8.08 -8.84
N VAL A 382 9.44 -8.29 -10.03
CA VAL A 382 8.73 -8.23 -11.30
C VAL A 382 8.92 -9.55 -12.07
N ALA A 383 7.83 -10.28 -12.28
CA ALA A 383 7.86 -11.62 -12.87
C ALA A 383 8.18 -11.60 -14.38
N ALA A 384 7.58 -10.67 -15.12
CA ALA A 384 7.90 -10.36 -16.50
C ALA A 384 7.87 -8.83 -16.73
N GLY A 385 8.55 -8.32 -17.75
CA GLY A 385 8.50 -6.89 -18.10
C GLY A 385 9.53 -6.04 -17.34
N SER A 386 9.09 -5.00 -16.62
CA SER A 386 10.00 -3.95 -16.13
C SER A 386 9.82 -3.54 -14.66
N ALA A 387 10.92 -3.47 -13.92
CA ALA A 387 10.99 -2.85 -12.59
C ALA A 387 11.55 -1.42 -12.70
N ASN A 388 10.69 -0.41 -12.63
CA ASN A 388 11.10 1.01 -12.67
C ASN A 388 11.04 1.57 -11.25
N VAL A 389 12.18 1.85 -10.62
CA VAL A 389 12.27 2.17 -9.19
C VAL A 389 13.07 3.45 -8.97
N THR A 390 12.45 4.45 -8.35
CA THR A 390 13.13 5.62 -7.76
C THR A 390 13.15 5.46 -6.25
N ASN A 391 14.33 5.32 -5.66
CA ASN A 391 14.49 5.09 -4.22
C ASN A 391 15.31 6.19 -3.56
N SER A 392 14.69 6.88 -2.60
CA SER A 392 15.35 7.75 -1.61
C SER A 392 15.09 7.27 -0.17
N GLY A 393 14.31 6.21 0.00
CA GLY A 393 14.06 5.54 1.28
C GLY A 393 14.89 4.26 1.44
N ASN A 394 14.33 3.26 2.09
CA ASN A 394 14.94 1.94 2.29
C ASN A 394 14.15 0.83 1.56
N ILE A 395 14.84 -0.05 0.83
CA ILE A 395 14.26 -1.23 0.17
C ILE A 395 15.05 -2.47 0.60
N THR A 396 14.36 -3.49 1.14
CA THR A 396 15.00 -4.69 1.69
C THR A 396 14.30 -6.00 1.33
N GLY A 397 15.10 -7.07 1.22
CA GLY A 397 14.61 -8.45 1.11
C GLY A 397 15.72 -9.44 1.49
N THR A 398 15.40 -10.54 2.18
CA THR A 398 16.46 -11.46 2.66
C THR A 398 17.22 -12.16 1.54
N VAL A 399 16.65 -12.24 0.33
CA VAL A 399 17.34 -12.76 -0.86
C VAL A 399 17.64 -11.61 -1.82
N VAL A 400 16.62 -10.93 -2.35
CA VAL A 400 16.79 -9.86 -3.36
C VAL A 400 16.11 -8.57 -2.90
N ALA A 401 16.75 -7.40 -3.00
CA ALA A 401 16.04 -6.15 -2.71
C ALA A 401 15.19 -5.67 -3.90
N ILE A 402 15.71 -5.73 -5.14
CA ILE A 402 14.95 -5.49 -6.37
C ILE A 402 15.22 -6.60 -7.40
N GLY A 403 14.20 -7.38 -7.77
CA GLY A 403 14.28 -8.44 -8.78
C GLY A 403 13.45 -8.15 -10.04
N ALA A 404 14.06 -8.21 -11.21
CA ALA A 404 13.38 -8.22 -12.51
C ALA A 404 13.75 -9.53 -13.22
N ILE A 405 12.88 -10.54 -13.12
CA ILE A 405 13.25 -11.94 -13.41
C ILE A 405 12.77 -12.41 -14.79
N GLY A 406 11.83 -11.71 -15.41
CA GLY A 406 11.46 -11.84 -16.82
C GLY A 406 11.63 -10.54 -17.61
N GLY A 407 12.68 -9.77 -17.32
CA GLY A 407 12.97 -8.51 -18.01
C GLY A 407 13.90 -7.57 -17.24
N PHE A 408 13.80 -6.27 -17.49
CA PHE A 408 14.83 -5.28 -17.12
C PHE A 408 14.49 -4.45 -15.88
N ALA A 409 15.53 -3.90 -15.25
CA ALA A 409 15.41 -3.00 -14.10
C ALA A 409 15.93 -1.59 -14.43
N ASN A 410 15.08 -0.57 -14.25
CA ASN A 410 15.43 0.84 -14.33
C ASN A 410 15.44 1.41 -12.90
N VAL A 411 16.60 1.53 -12.27
CA VAL A 411 16.72 1.91 -10.85
C VAL A 411 17.48 3.22 -10.72
N THR A 412 16.88 4.22 -10.09
CA THR A 412 17.54 5.44 -9.62
C THR A 412 17.58 5.42 -8.10
N ASN A 413 18.76 5.21 -7.51
CA ASN A 413 18.92 5.11 -6.06
C ASN A 413 19.70 6.30 -5.48
N SER A 414 19.08 7.01 -4.54
CA SER A 414 19.70 7.97 -3.62
C SER A 414 19.50 7.58 -2.16
N GLY A 415 18.97 6.38 -1.90
CA GLY A 415 18.66 5.83 -0.58
C GLY A 415 19.41 4.52 -0.32
N SER A 416 18.75 3.59 0.34
CA SER A 416 19.29 2.28 0.73
C SER A 416 18.57 1.15 0.00
N ILE A 417 19.33 0.26 -0.65
CA ILE A 417 18.87 -0.99 -1.27
C ILE A 417 19.76 -2.12 -0.72
N THR A 418 19.25 -2.96 0.19
CA THR A 418 20.09 -3.92 0.94
C THR A 418 19.46 -5.30 1.03
N SER A 419 20.26 -6.36 0.89
CA SER A 419 19.77 -7.73 0.82
C SER A 419 20.76 -8.78 1.35
N GLY A 420 20.29 -10.02 1.54
CA GLY A 420 21.16 -11.15 1.88
C GLY A 420 21.88 -11.80 0.70
N GLN A 421 21.39 -11.67 -0.54
CA GLN A 421 22.02 -12.26 -1.73
C GLN A 421 22.29 -11.22 -2.84
N TYR A 422 21.27 -10.56 -3.37
CA TYR A 422 21.38 -9.62 -4.49
C TYR A 422 20.66 -8.29 -4.24
N GLY A 423 21.39 -7.16 -4.20
CA GLY A 423 20.76 -5.84 -4.04
C GLY A 423 19.82 -5.54 -5.22
N ILE A 424 20.32 -5.72 -6.43
CA ILE A 424 19.53 -5.73 -7.67
C ILE A 424 19.86 -7.01 -8.46
N TYR A 425 18.84 -7.72 -8.93
CA TYR A 425 19.00 -8.82 -9.88
C TYR A 425 18.09 -8.60 -11.09
N ALA A 426 18.67 -8.40 -12.27
CA ALA A 426 17.94 -8.21 -13.53
C ALA A 426 18.35 -9.25 -14.59
N THR A 427 17.38 -9.72 -15.37
CA THR A 427 17.56 -10.84 -16.32
C THR A 427 17.36 -10.46 -17.79
N GLY A 428 16.70 -9.33 -18.07
CA GLY A 428 16.57 -8.76 -19.41
C GLY A 428 17.62 -7.69 -19.68
N ALA A 429 18.01 -7.57 -20.95
CA ALA A 429 18.90 -6.52 -21.45
C ALA A 429 18.23 -5.14 -21.39
N GLY A 430 19.04 -4.07 -21.42
CA GLY A 430 18.55 -2.69 -21.35
C GLY A 430 18.22 -2.22 -19.92
N SER A 431 18.62 -2.96 -18.88
CA SER A 431 18.53 -2.49 -17.49
C SER A 431 19.46 -1.30 -17.28
N SER A 432 19.02 -0.29 -16.54
CA SER A 432 19.79 0.92 -16.23
C SER A 432 19.74 1.21 -14.74
N VAL A 433 20.89 1.13 -14.06
CA VAL A 433 21.03 1.45 -12.64
C VAL A 433 21.86 2.72 -12.49
N PHE A 434 21.24 3.79 -11.99
CA PHE A 434 21.92 5.00 -11.54
C PHE A 434 21.99 5.00 -10.01
N ASN A 435 23.19 5.08 -9.43
CA ASN A 435 23.38 5.08 -7.99
C ASN A 435 24.10 6.33 -7.48
N ALA A 436 23.50 6.97 -6.47
CA ALA A 436 24.04 8.04 -5.64
C ALA A 436 23.84 7.74 -4.13
N GLY A 437 23.39 6.53 -3.78
CA GLY A 437 23.19 6.05 -2.42
C GLY A 437 23.85 4.69 -2.19
N THR A 438 23.30 3.87 -1.30
CA THR A 438 23.86 2.55 -0.95
C THR A 438 23.13 1.41 -1.66
N ILE A 439 23.88 0.50 -2.29
CA ILE A 439 23.38 -0.79 -2.80
C ILE A 439 24.25 -1.93 -2.26
N SER A 440 23.64 -2.97 -1.67
CA SER A 440 24.35 -4.15 -1.16
C SER A 440 23.59 -5.48 -1.29
N GLY A 441 24.36 -6.57 -1.37
CA GLY A 441 23.88 -7.94 -1.27
C GLY A 441 25.02 -8.90 -0.95
N GLY A 442 24.75 -9.97 -0.20
CA GLY A 442 25.79 -10.88 0.30
C GLY A 442 26.51 -11.72 -0.76
N THR A 443 25.97 -11.83 -1.97
CA THR A 443 26.63 -12.46 -3.13
C THR A 443 27.03 -11.43 -4.18
N ALA A 444 26.18 -10.44 -4.46
CA ALA A 444 26.51 -9.27 -5.27
C ALA A 444 25.60 -8.09 -4.89
N ALA A 445 26.12 -6.86 -4.98
CA ALA A 445 25.28 -5.67 -4.93
C ALA A 445 24.33 -5.61 -6.14
N ILE A 446 24.83 -5.93 -7.33
CA ILE A 446 24.08 -5.91 -8.59
C ILE A 446 24.47 -7.12 -9.43
N ARG A 447 23.48 -7.81 -10.01
CA ARG A 447 23.67 -8.89 -10.99
C ARG A 447 22.84 -8.60 -12.24
N PHE A 448 23.51 -8.48 -13.37
CA PHE A 448 22.91 -8.57 -14.70
C PHE A 448 23.15 -10.01 -15.24
N ALA A 449 22.09 -10.73 -15.61
CA ALA A 449 22.21 -12.12 -16.09
C ALA A 449 22.37 -12.25 -17.62
N VAL A 450 22.25 -11.15 -18.35
CA VAL A 450 22.52 -11.01 -19.79
C VAL A 450 23.25 -9.68 -20.01
N GLY A 451 23.80 -9.45 -21.21
CA GLY A 451 24.50 -8.21 -21.54
C GLY A 451 23.59 -7.08 -22.00
N GLY A 452 24.17 -5.91 -22.30
CA GLY A 452 23.46 -4.74 -22.83
C GLY A 452 22.80 -3.88 -21.76
N ASN A 453 23.27 -3.93 -20.51
CA ASN A 453 22.80 -3.12 -19.39
C ASN A 453 23.78 -1.99 -19.08
N THR A 454 23.37 -1.09 -18.20
CA THR A 454 24.15 0.09 -17.79
C THR A 454 24.17 0.22 -16.27
N LEU A 455 25.35 0.38 -15.69
CA LEU A 455 25.54 0.88 -14.32
C LEU A 455 26.17 2.27 -14.39
N THR A 456 25.57 3.26 -13.76
CA THR A 456 26.09 4.62 -13.62
C THR A 456 26.31 4.94 -12.14
N LEU A 457 27.55 5.18 -11.73
CA LEU A 457 27.87 5.69 -10.40
C LEU A 457 27.88 7.22 -10.43
N ALA A 458 27.23 7.85 -9.47
CA ALA A 458 27.29 9.29 -9.20
C ALA A 458 28.01 9.56 -7.88
N PRO A 459 28.50 10.80 -7.63
CA PRO A 459 29.03 11.18 -6.33
C PRO A 459 28.05 10.86 -5.20
N GLY A 460 28.53 10.19 -4.15
CA GLY A 460 27.71 9.61 -3.07
C GLY A 460 27.42 8.11 -3.21
N SER A 461 27.66 7.51 -4.38
CA SER A 461 27.50 6.07 -4.62
C SER A 461 28.35 5.20 -3.67
N VAL A 462 27.69 4.33 -2.91
CA VAL A 462 28.30 3.22 -2.16
C VAL A 462 27.77 1.90 -2.70
N ILE A 463 28.68 1.05 -3.18
CA ILE A 463 28.38 -0.32 -3.64
C ILE A 463 29.13 -1.28 -2.71
N THR A 464 28.43 -2.24 -2.09
CA THR A 464 29.02 -3.20 -1.15
C THR A 464 28.78 -4.63 -1.62
N ALA A 465 29.87 -5.40 -1.78
CA ALA A 465 30.00 -6.60 -2.64
C ALA A 465 30.02 -6.28 -4.15
N ASN A 466 30.15 -7.33 -4.97
CA ASN A 466 30.49 -7.23 -6.39
C ASN A 466 29.32 -6.71 -7.25
N VAL A 467 29.64 -6.25 -8.45
CA VAL A 467 28.72 -6.05 -9.57
C VAL A 467 29.09 -7.05 -10.66
N LEU A 468 28.11 -7.82 -11.12
CA LEU A 468 28.30 -8.90 -12.09
C LEU A 468 27.56 -8.57 -13.41
N GLY A 469 28.31 -8.20 -14.45
CA GLY A 469 27.86 -8.15 -15.85
C GLY A 469 28.29 -9.39 -16.65
N THR A 470 27.98 -9.43 -17.95
CA THR A 470 28.25 -10.57 -18.85
C THR A 470 29.13 -10.25 -20.06
N GLY A 471 29.85 -9.12 -20.05
CA GLY A 471 30.85 -8.72 -21.05
C GLY A 471 30.38 -7.74 -22.11
N ALA A 472 29.07 -7.49 -22.22
CA ALA A 472 28.48 -6.50 -23.13
C ALA A 472 27.74 -5.37 -22.38
N ASP A 473 28.01 -5.21 -21.08
CA ASP A 473 27.43 -4.18 -20.24
C ASP A 473 28.30 -2.93 -20.20
N THR A 474 27.69 -1.78 -19.92
CA THR A 474 28.35 -0.47 -19.84
C THR A 474 28.52 -0.05 -18.38
N PHE A 475 29.77 0.20 -17.97
CA PHE A 475 30.09 0.89 -16.73
C PHE A 475 30.15 2.40 -17.01
N GLN A 476 29.56 3.22 -16.15
CA GLN A 476 29.57 4.67 -16.30
C GLN A 476 29.87 5.39 -14.99
N LEU A 477 30.53 6.53 -15.12
CA LEU A 477 30.64 7.55 -14.09
C LEU A 477 29.83 8.78 -14.54
N GLY A 478 28.92 9.26 -13.70
CA GLY A 478 27.89 10.25 -14.05
C GLY A 478 27.53 11.21 -12.92
N GLY A 479 26.31 11.76 -12.96
CA GLY A 479 25.74 12.65 -11.96
C GLY A 479 26.33 14.07 -11.93
N THR A 480 26.28 14.69 -10.74
CA THR A 480 26.68 16.09 -10.49
C THR A 480 27.62 16.19 -9.30
N GLY A 481 28.52 17.17 -9.31
CA GLY A 481 29.55 17.33 -8.26
C GLY A 481 30.86 16.64 -8.64
N ALA A 482 31.66 16.27 -7.64
CA ALA A 482 32.96 15.63 -7.85
C ALA A 482 33.12 14.35 -7.02
N ALA A 483 33.82 13.35 -7.57
CA ALA A 483 34.16 12.10 -6.89
C ALA A 483 35.45 11.47 -7.45
N SER A 484 35.97 10.45 -6.77
CA SER A 484 37.14 9.67 -7.19
C SER A 484 36.78 8.20 -7.33
N PHE A 485 37.36 7.51 -8.32
CA PHE A 485 37.16 6.09 -8.58
C PHE A 485 38.49 5.39 -8.85
N ASP A 486 38.69 4.22 -8.25
CA ASP A 486 39.87 3.39 -8.48
C ASP A 486 39.62 2.43 -9.66
N VAL A 487 40.32 2.64 -10.78
CA VAL A 487 40.13 1.86 -12.01
C VAL A 487 40.73 0.45 -11.96
N SER A 488 41.43 0.09 -10.88
CA SER A 488 41.76 -1.31 -10.59
C SER A 488 40.53 -2.13 -10.18
N GLN A 489 39.41 -1.47 -9.83
CA GLN A 489 38.19 -2.14 -9.43
C GLN A 489 37.36 -2.69 -10.61
N ILE A 490 37.72 -2.37 -11.87
CA ILE A 490 37.10 -2.89 -13.08
C ILE A 490 37.99 -3.98 -13.68
N ASP A 491 37.75 -5.22 -13.28
CA ASP A 491 38.45 -6.42 -13.74
C ASP A 491 37.56 -7.66 -13.58
N ALA A 492 37.89 -8.79 -14.22
CA ALA A 492 37.19 -10.06 -14.03
C ALA A 492 37.26 -10.60 -12.58
N ALA A 493 38.30 -10.26 -11.81
CA ALA A 493 38.48 -10.67 -10.41
C ALA A 493 38.15 -9.57 -9.38
N ALA A 494 37.90 -8.33 -9.81
CA ALA A 494 37.67 -7.19 -8.92
C ALA A 494 36.17 -6.95 -8.62
N GLN A 495 35.81 -5.77 -8.10
CA GLN A 495 34.42 -5.45 -7.71
C GLN A 495 33.48 -5.36 -8.92
N TYR A 496 33.88 -4.72 -10.02
CA TYR A 496 33.02 -4.43 -11.18
C TYR A 496 33.40 -5.33 -12.36
N GLN A 497 32.71 -6.47 -12.47
CA GLN A 497 33.04 -7.57 -13.38
C GLN A 497 32.16 -7.55 -14.63
N GLY A 498 32.71 -8.00 -15.76
CA GLY A 498 31.93 -8.25 -16.97
C GLY A 498 31.40 -7.00 -17.69
N PHE A 499 32.12 -5.89 -17.62
CA PHE A 499 31.83 -4.69 -18.42
C PHE A 499 32.63 -4.68 -19.72
N GLY A 500 31.97 -4.28 -20.82
CA GLY A 500 32.56 -4.19 -22.17
C GLY A 500 32.77 -2.76 -22.68
N THR A 501 32.26 -1.75 -21.98
CA THR A 501 32.44 -0.33 -22.32
C THR A 501 32.46 0.51 -21.05
N PHE A 502 33.32 1.54 -21.01
CA PHE A 502 33.39 2.50 -19.90
C PHE A 502 33.09 3.91 -20.42
N ASN A 503 32.03 4.56 -19.91
CA ASN A 503 31.73 5.95 -20.24
C ASN A 503 31.93 6.90 -19.05
N LYS A 504 32.28 8.15 -19.35
CA LYS A 504 32.05 9.30 -18.48
C LYS A 504 30.92 10.14 -19.08
N VAL A 505 29.86 10.33 -18.31
CA VAL A 505 28.64 11.07 -18.70
C VAL A 505 28.32 12.17 -17.70
N ASP A 506 27.34 13.01 -17.99
CA ASP A 506 26.85 14.11 -17.15
C ASP A 506 27.91 15.16 -16.75
N ASN A 507 27.48 16.20 -16.03
CA ASN A 507 28.30 17.38 -15.71
C ASN A 507 29.29 17.18 -14.54
N SER A 508 29.39 15.99 -13.96
CA SER A 508 30.31 15.70 -12.86
C SER A 508 31.78 15.75 -13.27
N ILE A 509 32.65 15.90 -12.26
CA ILE A 509 34.09 15.69 -12.34
C ILE A 509 34.40 14.34 -11.68
N TRP A 510 35.02 13.41 -12.40
CA TRP A 510 35.46 12.14 -11.86
C TRP A 510 36.97 11.99 -11.99
N THR A 511 37.65 11.84 -10.86
CA THR A 511 39.08 11.55 -10.80
C THR A 511 39.29 10.04 -10.84
N LEU A 512 40.13 9.56 -11.75
CA LEU A 512 40.53 8.15 -11.83
C LEU A 512 41.88 7.94 -11.15
N THR A 513 41.96 6.94 -10.28
CA THR A 513 43.17 6.55 -9.53
C THR A 513 43.48 5.07 -9.73
N GLY A 514 44.70 4.63 -9.42
CA GLY A 514 45.12 3.24 -9.61
C GLY A 514 45.46 2.89 -11.06
N THR A 515 45.67 1.61 -11.36
CA THR A 515 46.03 1.11 -12.69
C THR A 515 44.95 0.14 -13.17
N SER A 516 44.43 0.35 -14.38
CA SER A 516 43.35 -0.47 -14.94
C SER A 516 43.87 -1.60 -15.82
N THR A 517 43.17 -2.73 -15.79
CA THR A 517 43.27 -3.84 -16.76
C THR A 517 42.19 -3.76 -17.84
N PHE A 518 41.31 -2.76 -17.80
CA PHE A 518 40.14 -2.65 -18.67
C PHE A 518 40.50 -2.44 -20.14
N ALA A 519 40.32 -3.47 -20.97
CA ALA A 519 40.66 -3.46 -22.39
C ALA A 519 39.59 -2.85 -23.32
N GLY A 520 38.40 -2.50 -22.81
CA GLY A 520 37.32 -1.93 -23.61
C GLY A 520 37.56 -0.47 -24.04
N PRO A 521 36.68 0.10 -24.88
CA PRO A 521 36.70 1.51 -25.21
C PRO A 521 36.28 2.38 -24.02
N VAL A 522 36.91 3.55 -23.90
CA VAL A 522 36.59 4.58 -22.91
C VAL A 522 36.03 5.82 -23.62
N ASN A 523 34.80 6.22 -23.31
CA ASN A 523 34.15 7.37 -23.96
C ASN A 523 33.87 8.50 -22.96
N VAL A 524 34.47 9.66 -23.17
CA VAL A 524 34.20 10.87 -22.38
C VAL A 524 33.16 11.70 -23.12
N ASN A 525 31.90 11.59 -22.69
CA ASN A 525 30.71 12.14 -23.37
C ASN A 525 30.11 13.36 -22.65
N GLY A 526 30.55 13.66 -21.42
CA GLY A 526 30.09 14.83 -20.66
C GLY A 526 30.95 15.10 -19.43
N GLY A 527 31.13 16.36 -19.05
CA GLY A 527 31.90 16.75 -17.87
C GLY A 527 33.37 16.34 -17.95
N THR A 528 34.04 16.17 -16.81
CA THR A 528 35.50 15.94 -16.77
C THR A 528 35.87 14.55 -16.26
N LEU A 529 36.73 13.85 -17.01
CA LEU A 529 37.45 12.66 -16.57
C LEU A 529 38.91 13.03 -16.30
N ALA A 530 39.29 13.16 -15.03
CA ALA A 530 40.65 13.50 -14.62
C ALA A 530 41.44 12.22 -14.31
N VAL A 531 42.26 11.76 -15.26
CA VAL A 531 43.09 10.57 -15.10
C VAL A 531 44.32 10.92 -14.26
N ASN A 532 44.34 10.50 -13.00
CA ASN A 532 45.48 10.59 -12.09
C ASN A 532 46.08 9.19 -11.80
N GLY A 533 45.64 8.18 -12.53
CA GLY A 533 46.14 6.80 -12.53
C GLY A 533 46.62 6.38 -13.92
N ASP A 534 46.44 5.11 -14.28
CA ASP A 534 46.81 4.57 -15.58
C ASP A 534 45.63 3.81 -16.23
N ILE A 535 45.27 4.22 -17.45
CA ILE A 535 44.26 3.56 -18.31
C ILE A 535 44.82 3.23 -19.71
N THR A 536 46.13 2.94 -19.81
CA THR A 536 46.80 2.57 -21.08
C THR A 536 46.32 1.25 -21.68
N SER A 537 45.70 0.39 -20.88
CA SER A 537 45.07 -0.87 -21.29
C SER A 537 43.84 -0.70 -22.17
N ALA A 538 43.17 0.46 -22.12
CA ALA A 538 41.97 0.73 -22.93
C ALA A 538 42.27 0.69 -24.43
N SER A 539 41.46 -0.04 -25.19
CA SER A 539 41.63 -0.20 -26.65
C SER A 539 41.50 1.11 -27.44
N GLY A 540 40.85 2.12 -26.86
CA GLY A 540 40.88 3.50 -27.33
C GLY A 540 40.08 4.43 -26.42
N ILE A 541 40.51 5.69 -26.33
CA ILE A 541 39.86 6.74 -25.55
C ILE A 541 39.28 7.77 -26.52
N THR A 542 37.95 7.96 -26.51
CA THR A 542 37.28 8.96 -27.35
C THR A 542 36.71 10.07 -26.48
N VAL A 543 37.12 11.32 -26.73
CA VAL A 543 36.65 12.50 -25.99
C VAL A 543 35.71 13.29 -26.89
N ASN A 544 34.41 13.07 -26.72
CA ASN A 544 33.37 13.64 -27.56
C ASN A 544 32.99 15.07 -27.13
N THR A 545 32.20 15.74 -27.97
CA THR A 545 31.69 17.10 -27.69
C THR A 545 30.95 17.15 -26.34
N GLY A 546 31.34 18.09 -25.47
CA GLY A 546 30.84 18.21 -24.10
C GLY A 546 31.65 17.44 -23.03
N GLY A 547 32.52 16.52 -23.45
CA GLY A 547 33.47 15.83 -22.59
C GLY A 547 34.84 16.51 -22.49
N THR A 548 35.49 16.39 -21.33
CA THR A 548 36.85 16.87 -21.05
C THR A 548 37.69 15.73 -20.47
N LEU A 549 38.85 15.45 -21.07
CA LEU A 549 39.87 14.54 -20.53
C LEU A 549 41.02 15.36 -19.93
N GLY A 550 41.45 15.03 -18.72
CA GLY A 550 42.54 15.74 -18.02
C GLY A 550 43.25 14.88 -16.98
N GLY A 551 43.90 15.51 -16.00
CA GLY A 551 44.65 14.84 -14.93
C GLY A 551 46.16 14.67 -15.22
N ILE A 552 46.88 14.01 -14.32
CA ILE A 552 48.36 13.87 -14.34
C ILE A 552 48.88 12.44 -14.63
N GLY A 553 47.99 11.55 -15.07
CA GLY A 553 48.27 10.12 -15.25
C GLY A 553 48.67 9.72 -16.67
N THR A 554 48.51 8.42 -16.95
CA THR A 554 48.79 7.82 -18.26
C THR A 554 47.51 7.34 -18.95
N VAL A 555 47.39 7.64 -20.24
CA VAL A 555 46.26 7.26 -21.10
C VAL A 555 46.75 6.55 -22.36
N GLY A 556 45.94 5.65 -22.92
CA GLY A 556 46.24 4.95 -24.18
C GLY A 556 46.00 5.83 -25.42
N ASN A 557 45.85 5.19 -26.59
CA ASN A 557 45.50 5.88 -27.85
C ASN A 557 44.26 6.76 -27.67
N THR A 558 44.40 8.06 -27.94
CA THR A 558 43.41 9.08 -27.59
C THR A 558 42.93 9.86 -28.82
N ASN A 559 41.62 9.89 -29.03
CA ASN A 559 40.94 10.66 -30.08
C ASN A 559 40.04 11.73 -29.46
N VAL A 560 40.43 12.99 -29.57
CA VAL A 560 39.61 14.14 -29.15
C VAL A 560 38.76 14.56 -30.33
N ASN A 561 37.44 14.35 -30.22
CA ASN A 561 36.43 14.46 -31.27
C ASN A 561 35.39 15.55 -30.91
N GLY A 562 35.79 16.82 -30.99
CA GLY A 562 34.99 17.97 -30.56
C GLY A 562 34.93 18.19 -29.05
N GLY A 563 35.52 17.30 -28.25
CA GLY A 563 35.72 17.49 -26.81
C GLY A 563 36.95 18.34 -26.48
N THR A 564 37.26 18.40 -25.17
CA THR A 564 38.42 19.13 -24.63
C THR A 564 39.47 18.17 -24.09
N LEU A 565 40.73 18.44 -24.40
CA LEU A 565 41.89 17.87 -23.70
C LEU A 565 42.49 18.95 -22.81
N ALA A 566 42.46 18.73 -21.50
CA ALA A 566 42.87 19.65 -20.44
C ALA A 566 43.86 18.93 -19.50
N PRO A 567 45.12 18.69 -19.92
CA PRO A 567 46.13 18.02 -19.11
C PRO A 567 46.35 18.68 -17.75
N GLY A 568 46.84 17.91 -16.78
CA GLY A 568 47.25 18.42 -15.47
C GLY A 568 46.16 18.41 -14.41
N ASN A 569 46.56 18.87 -13.21
CA ASN A 569 45.67 19.28 -12.13
C ASN A 569 46.00 20.74 -11.73
N SER A 570 46.26 21.62 -12.71
CA SER A 570 46.47 23.05 -12.50
C SER A 570 47.67 23.39 -11.58
N ILE A 571 48.90 22.91 -11.82
CA ILE A 571 49.49 22.50 -13.10
C ILE A 571 50.02 21.05 -13.06
N GLY A 572 50.02 20.33 -14.20
CA GLY A 572 50.74 19.07 -14.36
C GLY A 572 50.79 18.50 -15.80
N THR A 573 51.28 17.26 -15.91
CA THR A 573 51.53 16.58 -17.19
C THR A 573 50.64 15.35 -17.37
N LEU A 574 49.90 15.27 -18.48
CA LEU A 574 49.20 14.04 -18.90
C LEU A 574 50.03 13.29 -19.95
N THR A 575 50.18 11.97 -19.82
CA THR A 575 50.97 11.15 -20.77
C THR A 575 50.06 10.29 -21.65
N VAL A 576 50.06 10.54 -22.96
CA VAL A 576 49.46 9.67 -23.98
C VAL A 576 50.49 8.62 -24.41
N SER A 577 50.38 7.42 -23.84
CA SER A 577 51.20 6.26 -24.22
C SER A 577 50.60 5.60 -25.47
N GLY A 578 50.80 6.26 -26.61
CA GLY A 578 50.19 5.92 -27.88
C GLY A 578 50.16 7.13 -28.82
N SER A 579 49.22 7.13 -29.76
CA SER A 579 48.96 8.27 -30.63
C SER A 579 47.84 9.16 -30.09
N LEU A 580 47.97 10.47 -30.30
CA LEU A 580 46.96 11.48 -30.05
C LEU A 580 46.38 11.97 -31.39
N THR A 581 45.07 12.09 -31.50
CA THR A 581 44.41 12.79 -32.62
C THR A 581 43.44 13.83 -32.08
N MET A 582 43.51 15.05 -32.61
CA MET A 582 42.62 16.16 -32.27
C MET A 582 41.93 16.68 -33.52
N THR A 583 40.63 16.43 -33.65
CA THR A 583 39.80 16.94 -34.77
C THR A 583 39.71 18.47 -34.77
N ALA A 584 39.28 19.05 -35.90
CA ALA A 584 39.10 20.50 -36.05
C ALA A 584 38.09 21.14 -35.08
N ALA A 585 37.18 20.36 -34.49
CA ALA A 585 36.24 20.84 -33.48
C ALA A 585 36.84 20.84 -32.05
N SER A 586 37.99 20.22 -31.85
CA SER A 586 38.53 19.91 -30.53
C SER A 586 39.27 21.08 -29.89
N THR A 587 39.23 21.16 -28.56
CA THR A 587 39.94 22.18 -27.78
C THR A 587 41.09 21.56 -26.99
N TYR A 588 42.26 22.18 -27.04
CA TYR A 588 43.37 21.91 -26.12
C TYR A 588 43.44 23.05 -25.09
N LEU A 589 43.07 22.77 -23.84
CA LEU A 589 43.07 23.74 -22.74
C LEU A 589 44.37 23.60 -21.95
N VAL A 590 45.14 24.69 -21.83
CA VAL A 590 46.44 24.68 -21.14
C VAL A 590 46.43 25.65 -19.97
N GLN A 591 46.53 25.11 -18.76
CA GLN A 591 46.68 25.83 -17.50
C GLN A 591 48.03 26.57 -17.47
N ILE A 592 48.14 27.89 -17.22
CA ILE A 592 49.46 28.53 -17.08
C ILE A 592 49.60 29.42 -15.85
N SER A 593 50.79 29.42 -15.24
CA SER A 593 51.12 30.21 -14.05
C SER A 593 52.62 30.48 -13.97
N GLY A 594 53.02 31.76 -13.94
CA GLY A 594 54.43 32.15 -13.98
C GLY A 594 55.11 31.62 -15.24
N ALA A 595 56.18 30.84 -15.08
CA ALA A 595 56.90 30.17 -16.16
C ALA A 595 56.45 28.71 -16.40
N SER A 596 55.46 28.22 -15.65
CA SER A 596 54.94 26.85 -15.76
C SER A 596 53.68 26.80 -16.61
N SER A 597 53.50 25.68 -17.32
CA SER A 597 52.28 25.33 -18.05
C SER A 597 51.89 23.88 -17.79
N ASP A 598 50.62 23.55 -17.96
CA ASP A 598 50.22 22.16 -18.21
C ASP A 598 50.90 21.61 -19.46
N MET A 599 50.98 20.28 -19.54
CA MET A 599 51.74 19.60 -20.57
C MET A 599 51.09 18.30 -21.03
N THR A 600 51.14 18.00 -22.33
CA THR A 600 50.88 16.64 -22.85
C THR A 600 52.13 16.02 -23.44
N VAL A 601 52.45 14.80 -23.02
CA VAL A 601 53.52 13.98 -23.59
C VAL A 601 52.89 12.86 -24.40
N VAL A 602 53.17 12.80 -25.71
CA VAL A 602 52.65 11.78 -26.63
C VAL A 602 53.80 10.89 -27.09
N THR A 603 53.78 9.60 -26.76
CA THR A 603 54.90 8.69 -27.11
C THR A 603 54.93 8.33 -28.60
N GLY A 604 53.77 8.35 -29.27
CA GLY A 604 53.62 8.14 -30.71
C GLY A 604 53.41 9.44 -31.50
N ILE A 605 52.46 9.40 -32.43
CA ILE A 605 52.13 10.51 -33.33
C ILE A 605 51.05 11.40 -32.69
N ALA A 606 51.24 12.72 -32.73
CA ALA A 606 50.22 13.72 -32.45
C ALA A 606 49.69 14.31 -33.77
N ASN A 607 48.45 14.01 -34.15
CA ASN A 607 47.75 14.63 -35.28
C ASN A 607 46.89 15.79 -34.77
N LEU A 608 47.25 17.02 -35.13
CA LEU A 608 46.68 18.26 -34.57
C LEU A 608 45.92 19.04 -35.65
N ALA A 609 44.63 19.29 -35.41
CA ALA A 609 43.81 20.20 -36.22
C ALA A 609 42.86 21.09 -35.40
N GLY A 610 42.80 20.89 -34.08
CA GLY A 610 41.94 21.66 -33.16
C GLY A 610 42.51 23.03 -32.78
N LYS A 611 41.91 23.69 -31.79
CA LYS A 611 42.38 24.99 -31.26
C LYS A 611 43.08 24.84 -29.91
N VAL A 612 44.10 25.67 -29.65
CA VAL A 612 44.63 25.89 -28.30
C VAL A 612 43.80 26.98 -27.60
N THR A 613 43.54 26.79 -26.31
CA THR A 613 42.93 27.76 -25.40
C THR A 613 43.81 27.83 -24.15
N VAL A 614 44.18 29.04 -23.74
CA VAL A 614 45.12 29.28 -22.64
C VAL A 614 44.37 29.96 -21.50
N ASP A 615 44.54 29.46 -20.28
CA ASP A 615 43.83 29.93 -19.08
C ASP A 615 44.86 30.35 -17.99
N PRO A 616 45.16 31.66 -17.86
CA PRO A 616 46.14 32.13 -16.88
C PRO A 616 45.59 32.08 -15.44
N LEU A 617 46.07 31.10 -14.66
CA LEU A 617 45.77 30.95 -13.22
C LEU A 617 46.26 32.14 -12.38
N ALA A 618 47.18 32.94 -12.92
CA ALA A 618 47.68 34.17 -12.35
C ALA A 618 48.02 35.19 -13.45
N ARG A 619 48.09 36.48 -13.10
CA ARG A 619 48.53 37.52 -14.04
C ARG A 619 49.96 37.24 -14.52
N ILE A 620 50.11 37.12 -15.84
CA ILE A 620 51.41 37.06 -16.52
C ILE A 620 52.00 38.48 -16.58
N SER A 621 53.27 38.61 -16.22
CA SER A 621 53.97 39.90 -16.09
C SER A 621 54.93 40.22 -17.25
N ALA A 622 55.31 39.21 -18.05
CA ALA A 622 56.22 39.32 -19.18
C ALA A 622 55.89 38.27 -20.26
N THR A 623 56.24 38.55 -21.52
CA THR A 623 56.10 37.58 -22.62
C THR A 623 56.91 36.31 -22.30
N THR A 624 56.22 35.18 -22.22
CA THR A 624 56.79 33.89 -21.83
C THR A 624 56.40 32.83 -22.86
N THR A 625 57.35 31.97 -23.24
CA THR A 625 57.14 30.85 -24.15
C THR A 625 57.00 29.57 -23.33
N TYR A 626 55.97 28.77 -23.62
CA TYR A 626 55.66 27.55 -22.88
C TYR A 626 55.72 26.32 -23.81
N THR A 627 56.37 25.24 -23.38
CA THR A 627 56.36 23.96 -24.10
C THR A 627 55.17 23.13 -23.64
N ILE A 628 54.03 23.36 -24.29
CA ILE A 628 52.74 22.77 -23.89
C ILE A 628 52.58 21.31 -24.34
N MET A 629 53.25 20.88 -25.40
CA MET A 629 53.20 19.49 -25.88
C MET A 629 54.57 19.01 -26.35
N ILE A 630 54.87 17.73 -26.10
CA ILE A 630 55.95 16.98 -26.75
C ILE A 630 55.33 15.72 -27.37
N ALA A 631 55.71 15.39 -28.60
CA ALA A 631 55.30 14.16 -29.27
C ALA A 631 56.49 13.47 -29.96
N GLY A 632 56.42 12.15 -30.13
CA GLY A 632 57.37 11.39 -30.95
C GLY A 632 57.36 11.80 -32.43
N THR A 633 56.21 12.28 -32.93
CA THR A 633 56.06 12.98 -34.22
C THR A 633 54.84 13.89 -34.15
N VAL A 634 54.89 15.08 -34.75
CA VAL A 634 53.75 16.01 -34.86
C VAL A 634 53.33 16.15 -36.32
N ASN A 635 52.04 16.00 -36.60
CA ASN A 635 51.40 16.30 -37.88
C ASN A 635 50.36 17.41 -37.67
N GLY A 636 50.39 18.46 -38.49
CA GLY A 636 49.53 19.62 -38.33
C GLY A 636 50.11 20.68 -37.38
N THR A 637 49.26 21.60 -36.91
CA THR A 637 49.62 22.81 -36.14
C THR A 637 48.50 23.22 -35.20
#